data_AF-A0A1M3SZD1-F1
#
_entry.id   AF-A0A1M3SZD1-F1
#
_cell.length_a   1.000
_cell.length_b   1.000
_cell.length_c   1.000
_cell.angle_alpha   90.00
_cell.angle_beta   90.00
_cell.angle_gamma   90.00
#
_symmetry.space_group_name_H-M   'P 1'
#
loop_
_entity.id
_entity.type
_entity.pdbx_description
1 polymer ?
#
loop_
_entity_poly.entity_id
_entity_poly.type
_entity_poly.pdbx_seq_one_letter_code
_entity_poly.pdbx_strand_id
1 'polypeptide(L)'
;MDFNAQISYRDGLILGLIHLFGISYFVCFVVSFFLYHFPKSPGAIHKAQVVTFYSMGVLLWELSSLTCQSSWLFYGDKPAPWGKFQMVGTMALIHTMAVPSIAAAYQQQTYLRSVYLSGLTSLAISKISAILARTSGASMAQSSFHRDCLWLGFWALVPSVQALRTQKSPSPLTVNLVRITTWNLLAAAGSAGQIPERLGVVGHWHPSLYAMHLVFIWSSISYAQEVWDMVL
;
A
#
# COMPACT_ATOMS: atom_id res chain seq x y z
N MET A 1 1.14 26.30 4.96
CA MET A 1 1.57 24.98 5.46
C MET A 1 2.62 24.48 4.49
N ASP A 2 3.88 24.74 4.81
CA ASP A 2 5.03 24.36 3.99
C ASP A 2 5.40 22.90 4.26
N PHE A 3 5.11 22.03 3.31
CA PHE A 3 5.88 20.80 3.11
C PHE A 3 7.21 21.08 2.37
N ASN A 4 7.62 22.36 2.27
CA ASN A 4 8.99 22.79 1.95
C ASN A 4 9.95 22.58 3.14
N ALA A 5 9.69 21.59 3.99
CA ALA A 5 10.74 21.07 4.85
C ALA A 5 11.66 20.29 3.91
N GLN A 6 12.72 20.95 3.47
CA GLN A 6 13.80 20.39 2.66
C GLN A 6 14.15 19.00 3.23
N ILE A 7 13.77 17.95 2.51
CA ILE A 7 14.11 16.57 2.88
C ILE A 7 15.63 16.53 2.94
N SER A 8 16.18 16.32 4.13
CA SER A 8 17.62 16.25 4.28
C SER A 8 18.15 15.06 3.49
N TYR A 9 19.39 15.11 3.00
CA TYR A 9 20.08 13.95 2.43
C TYR A 9 19.95 12.71 3.35
N ARG A 10 19.96 12.95 4.67
CA ARG A 10 19.74 11.93 5.69
C ARG A 10 18.36 11.28 5.63
N ASP A 11 17.31 12.08 5.44
CA ASP A 11 15.92 11.62 5.40
C ASP A 11 15.69 10.74 4.17
N GLY A 12 16.18 11.17 3.01
CA GLY A 12 16.13 10.39 1.78
C GLY A 12 16.92 9.08 1.89
N LEU A 13 18.08 9.08 2.57
CA LEU A 13 18.85 7.86 2.82
C LEU A 13 18.10 6.87 3.72
N ILE A 14 17.53 7.32 4.84
CA ILE A 14 16.77 6.47 5.77
C ILE A 14 15.57 5.85 5.04
N LEU A 15 14.78 6.65 4.33
CA LEU A 15 13.64 6.18 3.56
C LEU A 15 14.07 5.24 2.43
N GLY A 16 15.20 5.53 1.76
CA GLY A 16 15.77 4.65 0.74
C GLY A 16 16.12 3.27 1.30
N LEU A 17 16.76 3.20 2.47
CA LEU A 17 17.09 1.94 3.15
C LEU A 17 15.84 1.15 3.55
N ILE A 18 14.82 1.85 4.07
CA ILE A 18 13.53 1.26 4.43
C ILE A 18 12.90 0.58 3.20
N HIS A 19 12.86 1.26 2.04
CA HIS A 19 12.30 0.69 0.81
C HIS A 19 13.17 -0.42 0.20
N LEU A 20 14.50 -0.31 0.26
CA LEU A 20 15.39 -1.38 -0.18
C LEU A 20 15.17 -2.67 0.62
N PHE A 21 14.92 -2.56 1.93
CA PHE A 21 14.56 -3.69 2.77
C PHE A 21 13.22 -4.32 2.33
N GLY A 22 12.18 -3.50 2.12
CA GLY A 22 10.88 -3.96 1.62
C GLY A 22 10.97 -4.68 0.28
N ILE A 23 11.68 -4.10 -0.70
CA ILE A 23 11.93 -4.70 -2.02
C ILE A 23 12.64 -6.05 -1.87
N SER A 24 13.72 -6.09 -1.08
CA SER A 24 14.52 -7.31 -0.91
C SER A 24 13.66 -8.44 -0.34
N TYR A 25 12.83 -8.15 0.66
CA TYR A 25 11.88 -9.11 1.22
C TYR A 25 10.90 -9.60 0.17
N PHE A 26 10.20 -8.70 -0.54
CA PHE A 26 9.15 -9.09 -1.48
C PHE A 26 9.68 -9.80 -2.73
N VAL A 27 10.89 -9.48 -3.20
CA VAL A 27 11.55 -10.24 -4.25
C VAL A 27 11.82 -11.67 -3.78
N CYS A 28 12.40 -11.84 -2.58
CA CYS A 28 12.64 -13.17 -2.02
C CYS A 28 11.33 -13.95 -1.80
N PHE A 29 10.29 -13.27 -1.32
CA PHE A 29 8.95 -13.84 -1.13
C PHE A 29 8.37 -14.35 -2.45
N VAL A 30 8.37 -13.53 -3.52
CA VAL A 30 7.84 -13.92 -4.84
C VAL A 30 8.64 -15.06 -5.46
N VAL A 31 9.97 -14.99 -5.40
CA VAL A 31 10.84 -16.06 -5.91
C VAL A 31 10.57 -17.36 -5.15
N SER A 32 10.53 -17.31 -3.82
CA SER A 32 10.21 -18.48 -3.00
C SER A 32 8.82 -19.04 -3.31
N PHE A 33 7.83 -18.16 -3.51
CA PHE A 33 6.47 -18.56 -3.85
C PHE A 33 6.43 -19.38 -5.13
N PHE A 34 7.07 -18.90 -6.20
CA PHE A 34 7.09 -19.62 -7.47
C PHE A 34 7.96 -20.88 -7.44
N LEU A 35 9.03 -20.92 -6.64
CA LEU A 35 9.86 -22.12 -6.50
C LEU A 35 9.11 -23.25 -5.77
N TYR A 36 8.36 -22.95 -4.72
CA TYR A 36 7.75 -23.96 -3.86
C TYR A 36 6.25 -24.22 -4.12
N HIS A 37 5.52 -23.21 -4.58
CA HIS A 37 4.05 -23.25 -4.73
C HIS A 37 3.58 -22.94 -6.15
N PHE A 38 4.41 -23.27 -7.16
CA PHE A 38 4.00 -23.14 -8.56
C PHE A 38 2.66 -23.87 -8.80
N PRO A 39 1.67 -23.24 -9.44
CA PRO A 39 0.33 -23.81 -9.56
C PRO A 39 0.35 -25.09 -10.41
N LYS A 40 -0.05 -26.22 -9.81
CA LYS A 40 -0.12 -27.55 -10.48
C LYS A 40 -1.52 -27.97 -10.89
N SER A 41 -2.55 -27.17 -10.58
CA SER A 41 -3.95 -27.45 -10.92
C SER A 41 -4.69 -26.17 -11.29
N PRO A 42 -5.79 -26.25 -12.07
CA PRO A 42 -6.58 -25.08 -12.45
C PRO A 42 -7.09 -24.26 -11.25
N GLY A 43 -7.45 -24.93 -10.15
CA GLY A 43 -7.88 -24.27 -8.91
C GLY A 43 -6.75 -23.49 -8.21
N ALA A 44 -5.51 -23.99 -8.32
CA ALA A 44 -4.33 -23.33 -7.76
C ALA A 44 -3.89 -22.09 -8.55
N ILE A 45 -4.20 -22.02 -9.85
CA ILE A 45 -3.86 -20.87 -10.71
C ILE A 45 -4.47 -19.58 -10.15
N HIS A 46 -5.75 -19.62 -9.75
CA HIS A 46 -6.42 -18.44 -9.22
C HIS A 46 -5.78 -17.94 -7.91
N LYS A 47 -5.44 -18.87 -7.01
CA LYS A 47 -4.74 -18.54 -5.77
C LYS A 47 -3.37 -17.91 -6.05
N ALA A 48 -2.59 -18.48 -6.97
CA ALA A 48 -1.29 -17.96 -7.37
C ALA A 48 -1.40 -16.55 -8.02
N GLN A 49 -2.43 -16.31 -8.82
CA GLN A 49 -2.72 -14.98 -9.38
C GLN A 49 -2.97 -13.94 -8.30
N VAL A 50 -3.73 -14.28 -7.26
CA VAL A 50 -3.99 -13.38 -6.12
C VAL A 50 -2.70 -13.02 -5.40
N VAL A 51 -1.84 -14.00 -5.08
CA VAL A 51 -0.53 -13.75 -4.44
C VAL A 51 0.36 -12.89 -5.34
N THR A 52 0.41 -13.19 -6.63
CA THR A 52 1.21 -12.44 -7.61
C THR A 52 0.74 -10.99 -7.71
N PHE A 53 -0.57 -10.79 -7.84
CA PHE A 53 -1.17 -9.46 -7.98
C PHE A 53 -0.97 -8.59 -6.74
N TYR A 54 -1.15 -9.20 -5.55
CA TYR A 54 -0.81 -8.56 -4.28
C TYR A 54 0.67 -8.13 -4.24
N SER A 55 1.59 -9.06 -4.54
CA SER A 55 3.04 -8.82 -4.47
C SER A 55 3.49 -7.75 -5.48
N MET A 56 2.91 -7.74 -6.69
CA MET A 56 3.16 -6.71 -7.69
C MET A 56 2.77 -5.32 -7.20
N GLY A 57 1.64 -5.19 -6.50
CA GLY A 57 1.22 -3.92 -5.92
C GLY A 57 2.16 -3.40 -4.85
N VAL A 58 2.64 -4.30 -3.97
CA VAL A 58 3.66 -3.94 -2.96
C VAL A 58 4.95 -3.51 -3.64
N LEU A 59 5.50 -4.30 -4.56
CA LEU A 59 6.72 -3.96 -5.28
C LEU A 59 6.60 -2.64 -6.07
N LEU A 60 5.45 -2.39 -6.69
CA LEU A 60 5.20 -1.12 -7.39
C LEU A 60 5.23 0.08 -6.42
N TRP A 61 4.62 -0.04 -5.24
CA TRP A 61 4.68 0.99 -4.23
C TRP A 61 6.10 1.20 -3.68
N GLU A 62 6.84 0.12 -3.40
CA GLU A 62 8.22 0.19 -2.93
C GLU A 62 9.13 0.87 -3.97
N LEU A 63 9.08 0.42 -5.22
CA LEU A 63 9.89 0.97 -6.31
C LEU A 63 9.53 2.42 -6.60
N SER A 64 8.24 2.77 -6.60
CA SER A 64 7.81 4.15 -6.81
C SER A 64 8.25 5.08 -5.68
N SER A 65 8.19 4.62 -4.44
CA SER A 65 8.68 5.37 -3.28
C SER A 65 10.20 5.52 -3.33
N LEU A 66 10.95 4.45 -3.60
CA LEU A 66 12.41 4.51 -3.75
C LEU A 66 12.85 5.46 -4.88
N THR A 67 12.15 5.42 -6.02
CA THR A 67 12.42 6.32 -7.16
C THR A 67 12.17 7.78 -6.78
N CYS A 68 11.07 8.04 -6.06
CA CYS A 68 10.77 9.36 -5.54
C CYS A 68 11.89 9.84 -4.61
N GLN A 69 12.26 9.06 -3.59
CA GLN A 69 13.32 9.43 -2.64
C GLN A 69 14.67 9.63 -3.31
N SER A 70 15.06 8.75 -4.23
CA SER A 70 16.29 8.88 -5.01
C SER A 70 16.30 10.17 -5.83
N SER A 71 15.15 10.54 -6.41
CA SER A 71 15.03 11.77 -7.20
C SER A 71 15.23 13.03 -6.34
N TRP A 72 14.69 13.04 -5.11
CA TRP A 72 14.95 14.12 -4.16
C TRP A 72 16.44 14.21 -3.80
N LEU A 73 17.11 13.06 -3.61
CA LEU A 73 18.55 13.02 -3.30
C LEU A 73 19.43 13.58 -4.45
N PHE A 74 19.12 13.24 -5.70
CA PHE A 74 19.97 13.61 -6.85
C PHE A 74 19.61 14.95 -7.48
N TYR A 75 18.35 15.36 -7.43
CA TYR A 75 17.85 16.54 -8.16
C TYR A 75 17.35 17.67 -7.26
N GLY A 76 17.31 17.47 -5.94
CA GLY A 76 16.79 18.45 -4.97
C GLY A 76 15.31 18.79 -5.21
N ASP A 77 14.89 20.01 -4.86
CA ASP A 77 13.50 20.48 -4.93
C ASP A 77 13.00 20.81 -6.35
N LYS A 78 13.72 20.40 -7.40
CA LYS A 78 13.18 20.54 -8.76
C LYS A 78 11.87 19.74 -8.82
N PRO A 79 10.81 20.25 -9.49
CA PRO A 79 9.51 19.59 -9.56
C PRO A 79 9.67 18.28 -10.32
N ALA A 80 10.04 17.24 -9.60
CA ALA A 80 10.35 15.96 -10.16
C ALA A 80 9.00 15.25 -10.39
N PRO A 81 8.72 14.74 -11.60
CA PRO A 81 7.44 14.08 -11.92
C PRO A 81 7.16 12.83 -11.05
N TRP A 82 8.16 12.38 -10.29
CA TRP A 82 8.19 11.16 -9.50
C TRP A 82 7.26 11.16 -8.29
N GLY A 83 6.84 12.35 -7.79
CA GLY A 83 5.81 12.43 -6.74
C GLY A 83 4.47 11.81 -7.17
N LYS A 84 4.09 11.97 -8.44
CA LYS A 84 2.90 11.30 -9.00
C LYS A 84 3.06 9.79 -9.03
N PHE A 85 4.26 9.31 -9.33
CA PHE A 85 4.52 7.88 -9.39
C PHE A 85 4.37 7.23 -8.02
N GLN A 86 4.87 7.89 -6.96
CA GLN A 86 4.64 7.45 -5.58
C GLN A 86 3.14 7.45 -5.21
N MET A 87 2.39 8.48 -5.61
CA MET A 87 0.94 8.53 -5.39
C MET A 87 0.20 7.37 -6.07
N VAL A 88 0.57 7.07 -7.32
CA VAL A 88 0.02 5.92 -8.06
C VAL A 88 0.39 4.61 -7.37
N GLY A 89 1.63 4.45 -6.94
CA GLY A 89 2.09 3.29 -6.16
C GLY A 89 1.26 3.07 -4.90
N THR A 90 0.99 4.13 -4.13
CA THR A 90 0.16 4.05 -2.92
C THR A 90 -1.28 3.62 -3.24
N MET A 91 -1.89 4.14 -4.31
CA MET A 91 -3.23 3.70 -4.74
C MET A 91 -3.24 2.23 -5.16
N ALA A 92 -2.21 1.79 -5.89
CA ALA A 92 -2.05 0.40 -6.27
C ALA A 92 -1.87 -0.51 -5.05
N LEU A 93 -1.11 -0.07 -4.03
CA LEU A 93 -0.96 -0.79 -2.77
C LEU A 93 -2.31 -1.01 -2.07
N ILE A 94 -3.10 0.06 -1.87
CA ILE A 94 -4.41 -0.02 -1.22
C ILE A 94 -5.32 -1.01 -1.96
N HIS A 95 -5.36 -0.91 -3.29
CA HIS A 95 -6.15 -1.79 -4.13
C HIS A 95 -5.72 -3.26 -3.98
N THR A 96 -4.44 -3.53 -4.15
CA THR A 96 -3.89 -4.89 -4.19
C THR A 96 -3.88 -5.57 -2.82
N MET A 97 -3.75 -4.82 -1.72
CA MET A 97 -3.88 -5.34 -0.34
C MET A 97 -5.28 -5.91 -0.06
N ALA A 98 -6.33 -5.35 -0.67
CA ALA A 98 -7.69 -5.81 -0.45
C ALA A 98 -8.01 -7.11 -1.18
N VAL A 99 -7.32 -7.39 -2.30
CA VAL A 99 -7.65 -8.51 -3.20
C VAL A 99 -7.57 -9.86 -2.50
N PRO A 100 -6.52 -10.20 -1.72
CA PRO A 100 -6.47 -11.49 -1.00
C PRO A 100 -7.62 -11.71 -0.03
N SER A 101 -7.96 -10.68 0.78
CA SER A 101 -9.10 -10.77 1.71
C SER A 101 -10.41 -11.00 0.96
N ILE A 102 -10.67 -10.25 -0.13
CA ILE A 102 -11.89 -10.43 -0.94
C ILE A 102 -11.93 -11.82 -1.57
N ALA A 103 -10.80 -12.30 -2.09
CA ALA A 103 -10.71 -13.61 -2.72
C ALA A 103 -10.97 -14.75 -1.73
N ALA A 104 -10.42 -14.64 -0.51
CA ALA A 104 -10.60 -15.63 0.54
C ALA A 104 -12.00 -15.58 1.15
N ALA A 105 -12.50 -14.39 1.51
CA ALA A 105 -13.81 -14.24 2.15
C ALA A 105 -14.96 -14.69 1.26
N TYR A 106 -14.89 -14.46 -0.05
CA TYR A 106 -15.98 -14.73 -0.99
C TYR A 106 -15.66 -15.90 -1.94
N GLN A 107 -14.87 -16.88 -1.48
CA GLN A 107 -14.45 -18.02 -2.30
C GLN A 107 -15.64 -18.80 -2.90
N GLN A 108 -16.71 -18.98 -2.11
CA GLN A 108 -17.93 -19.71 -2.52
C GLN A 108 -18.97 -18.80 -3.20
N GLN A 109 -18.81 -17.47 -3.13
CA GLN A 109 -19.77 -16.48 -3.62
C GLN A 109 -19.19 -15.73 -4.83
N THR A 110 -19.01 -16.45 -5.94
CA THR A 110 -18.33 -15.94 -7.16
C THR A 110 -18.90 -14.62 -7.66
N TYR A 111 -20.23 -14.45 -7.64
CA TYR A 111 -20.88 -13.21 -8.06
C TYR A 111 -20.46 -12.02 -7.19
N LEU A 112 -20.58 -12.14 -5.86
CA LEU A 112 -20.20 -11.08 -4.92
C LEU A 112 -18.71 -10.77 -4.99
N ARG A 113 -17.86 -11.81 -5.10
CA ARG A 113 -16.41 -11.64 -5.32
C ARG A 113 -16.13 -10.81 -6.56
N SER A 114 -16.79 -11.12 -7.68
CA SER A 114 -16.62 -10.39 -8.93
C SER A 114 -17.08 -8.94 -8.81
N VAL A 115 -18.22 -8.68 -8.15
CA VAL A 115 -18.75 -7.32 -7.93
C VAL A 115 -17.76 -6.49 -7.10
N TYR A 116 -17.27 -7.02 -5.98
CA TYR A 116 -16.31 -6.30 -5.14
C TYR A 116 -14.98 -6.04 -5.85
N LEU A 117 -14.41 -7.04 -6.54
CA LEU A 117 -13.15 -6.86 -7.27
C LEU A 117 -13.28 -5.87 -8.42
N SER A 118 -14.32 -5.99 -9.25
CA SER A 118 -14.53 -5.09 -10.39
C SER A 118 -14.84 -3.66 -9.95
N GLY A 119 -15.67 -3.48 -8.92
CA GLY A 119 -15.97 -2.16 -8.34
C GLY A 119 -14.72 -1.49 -7.77
N LEU A 120 -13.93 -2.22 -6.97
CA LEU A 120 -12.69 -1.70 -6.41
C LEU A 120 -11.66 -1.36 -7.49
N THR A 121 -11.51 -2.22 -8.49
CA THR A 121 -10.57 -2.01 -9.62
C THR A 121 -10.97 -0.79 -10.43
N SER A 122 -12.25 -0.64 -10.75
CA SER A 122 -12.76 0.52 -11.51
C SER A 122 -12.52 1.83 -10.76
N LEU A 123 -12.74 1.82 -9.44
CA LEU A 123 -12.46 2.98 -8.59
C LEU A 123 -10.96 3.29 -8.54
N ALA A 124 -10.11 2.29 -8.34
CA ALA A 124 -8.65 2.45 -8.32
C ALA A 124 -8.12 3.03 -9.64
N ILE A 125 -8.52 2.47 -10.78
CA ILE A 125 -8.13 2.94 -12.12
C ILE A 125 -8.60 4.37 -12.36
N SER A 126 -9.83 4.71 -11.95
CA SER A 126 -10.36 6.07 -12.06
C SER A 126 -9.50 7.07 -11.29
N LYS A 127 -9.13 6.74 -10.05
CA LYS A 127 -8.28 7.61 -9.20
C LYS A 127 -6.85 7.71 -9.74
N ILE A 128 -6.25 6.60 -10.17
CA ILE A 128 -4.91 6.58 -10.78
C ILE A 128 -4.87 7.43 -12.05
N SER A 129 -5.86 7.26 -12.94
CA SER A 129 -5.98 8.07 -14.16
C SER A 129 -6.11 9.57 -13.84
N ALA A 130 -6.89 9.93 -12.81
CA ALA A 130 -7.03 11.31 -12.36
C ALA A 130 -5.71 11.89 -11.81
N ILE A 131 -4.92 11.10 -11.08
CA ILE A 131 -3.59 11.52 -10.58
C ILE A 131 -2.63 11.77 -11.75
N LEU A 132 -2.60 10.86 -12.73
CA LEU A 132 -1.74 10.98 -13.90
C LEU A 132 -2.09 12.21 -14.75
N ALA A 133 -3.38 12.49 -14.93
CA ALA A 133 -3.90 13.61 -15.72
C ALA A 133 -3.74 14.99 -15.04
N ARG A 134 -3.53 15.07 -13.72
CA ARG A 134 -3.38 16.36 -13.02
C ARG A 134 -2.13 17.10 -13.47
N THR A 135 -2.29 18.35 -13.87
CA THR A 135 -1.20 19.30 -14.18
C THR A 135 -0.96 20.33 -13.06
N SER A 136 -1.75 20.29 -11.98
CA SER A 136 -1.86 21.36 -10.99
C SER A 136 -0.76 21.37 -9.91
N GLY A 137 -0.57 22.55 -9.29
CA GLY A 137 0.45 22.82 -8.27
C GLY A 137 0.39 21.95 -7.01
N ALA A 138 1.53 21.86 -6.32
CA ALA A 138 1.83 20.83 -5.30
C ALA A 138 0.84 20.75 -4.13
N SER A 139 0.34 21.87 -3.60
CA SER A 139 -0.48 21.89 -2.38
C SER A 139 -1.93 21.42 -2.57
N MET A 140 -2.59 21.81 -3.67
CA MET A 140 -3.94 21.32 -4.01
C MET A 140 -3.94 19.84 -4.44
N ALA A 141 -2.84 19.39 -5.07
CA ALA A 141 -2.67 17.99 -5.43
C ALA A 141 -2.56 17.08 -4.19
N GLN A 142 -1.98 17.58 -3.10
CA GLN A 142 -1.73 16.81 -1.88
C GLN A 142 -3.00 16.58 -1.05
N SER A 143 -3.84 17.60 -0.79
CA SER A 143 -5.05 17.41 0.03
C SER A 143 -6.08 16.51 -0.65
N SER A 144 -6.19 16.64 -1.98
CA SER A 144 -7.06 15.79 -2.79
C SER A 144 -6.58 14.34 -2.82
N PHE A 145 -5.26 14.10 -2.87
CA PHE A 145 -4.68 12.75 -2.81
C PHE A 145 -5.00 12.02 -1.50
N HIS A 146 -4.83 12.67 -0.33
CA HIS A 146 -5.14 12.04 0.96
C HIS A 146 -6.62 11.61 1.04
N ARG A 147 -7.52 12.50 0.60
CA ARG A 147 -8.95 12.19 0.53
C ARG A 147 -9.23 11.04 -0.43
N ASP A 148 -8.57 11.01 -1.59
CA ASP A 148 -8.72 9.93 -2.56
C ASP A 148 -8.22 8.58 -1.98
N CYS A 149 -7.13 8.57 -1.19
CA CYS A 149 -6.63 7.38 -0.51
C CYS A 149 -7.59 6.90 0.58
N LEU A 150 -8.10 7.82 1.41
CA LEU A 150 -9.11 7.49 2.43
C LEU A 150 -10.37 6.90 1.81
N TRP A 151 -10.83 7.48 0.70
CA TRP A 151 -11.99 6.99 -0.02
C TRP A 151 -11.74 5.58 -0.58
N LEU A 152 -10.62 5.37 -1.27
CA LEU A 152 -10.27 4.05 -1.80
C LEU A 152 -10.09 3.01 -0.68
N GLY A 153 -9.43 3.38 0.41
CA GLY A 153 -9.24 2.53 1.59
C GLY A 153 -10.55 2.14 2.26
N PHE A 154 -11.49 3.08 2.37
CA PHE A 154 -12.84 2.77 2.87
C PHE A 154 -13.54 1.74 1.99
N TRP A 155 -13.53 1.93 0.67
CA TRP A 155 -14.11 0.97 -0.28
C TRP A 155 -13.40 -0.39 -0.28
N ALA A 156 -12.09 -0.41 -0.10
CA ALA A 156 -11.30 -1.62 0.06
C ALA A 156 -11.68 -2.42 1.32
N LEU A 157 -12.13 -1.75 2.38
CA LEU A 157 -12.56 -2.38 3.62
C LEU A 157 -13.99 -2.91 3.60
N VAL A 158 -14.89 -2.35 2.78
CA VAL A 158 -16.32 -2.74 2.72
C VAL A 158 -16.52 -4.26 2.64
N PRO A 159 -15.85 -5.00 1.74
CA PRO A 159 -16.03 -6.45 1.65
C PRO A 159 -15.57 -7.17 2.92
N SER A 160 -14.48 -6.69 3.54
CA SER A 160 -13.94 -7.30 4.74
C SER A 160 -14.87 -7.09 5.94
N VAL A 161 -15.39 -5.88 6.11
CA VAL A 161 -16.38 -5.57 7.16
C VAL A 161 -17.66 -6.37 6.96
N GLN A 162 -18.12 -6.49 5.72
CA GLN A 162 -19.31 -7.29 5.40
C GLN A 162 -19.08 -8.78 5.70
N ALA A 163 -17.92 -9.33 5.37
CA ALA A 163 -17.55 -10.70 5.71
C ALA A 163 -17.50 -10.92 7.23
N LEU A 164 -16.90 -10.00 8.00
CA LEU A 164 -16.89 -10.05 9.47
C LEU A 164 -18.30 -10.03 10.07
N ARG A 165 -19.24 -9.31 9.44
CA ARG A 165 -20.63 -9.23 9.92
C ARG A 165 -21.45 -10.48 9.59
N THR A 166 -21.21 -11.09 8.43
CA THR A 166 -22.10 -12.12 7.87
C THR A 166 -21.60 -13.54 8.03
N GLN A 167 -20.29 -13.73 8.20
CA GLN A 167 -19.68 -15.05 8.31
C GLN A 167 -19.48 -15.44 9.77
N LYS A 168 -19.87 -16.66 10.13
CA LYS A 168 -19.70 -17.21 11.48
C LYS A 168 -18.24 -17.40 11.87
N SER A 169 -17.37 -17.63 10.88
CA SER A 169 -15.92 -17.75 11.03
C SER A 169 -15.23 -17.03 9.87
N PRO A 170 -14.95 -15.72 10.00
CA PRO A 170 -14.30 -14.96 8.95
C PRO A 170 -12.87 -15.46 8.67
N SER A 171 -12.39 -15.26 7.45
CA SER A 171 -11.02 -15.62 7.07
C SER A 171 -9.99 -14.84 7.92
N PRO A 172 -8.87 -15.45 8.33
CA PRO A 172 -7.77 -14.74 9.00
C PRO A 172 -7.32 -13.49 8.23
N LEU A 173 -7.24 -13.59 6.90
CA LEU A 173 -6.91 -12.47 6.00
C LEU A 173 -7.85 -11.28 6.16
N THR A 174 -9.13 -11.54 6.39
CA THR A 174 -10.13 -10.48 6.58
C THR A 174 -9.89 -9.74 7.89
N VAL A 175 -9.63 -10.48 8.97
CA VAL A 175 -9.33 -9.88 10.28
C VAL A 175 -8.03 -9.09 10.21
N ASN A 176 -7.00 -9.66 9.59
CA ASN A 176 -5.70 -9.02 9.52
C ASN A 176 -5.70 -7.81 8.60
N LEU A 177 -6.44 -7.83 7.47
CA LEU A 177 -6.59 -6.65 6.62
C LEU A 177 -7.20 -5.46 7.39
N VAL A 178 -8.23 -5.69 8.21
CA VAL A 178 -8.81 -4.64 9.05
C VAL A 178 -7.80 -4.14 10.09
N ARG A 179 -7.04 -5.04 10.71
CA ARG A 179 -5.99 -4.72 11.69
C ARG A 179 -4.89 -3.87 11.06
N ILE A 180 -4.28 -4.31 9.96
CA ILE A 180 -3.19 -3.58 9.30
C ILE A 180 -3.68 -2.25 8.73
N THR A 181 -4.92 -2.18 8.23
CA THR A 181 -5.47 -0.91 7.75
C THR A 181 -5.63 0.10 8.88
N THR A 182 -6.00 -0.37 10.08
CA THR A 182 -6.07 0.48 11.28
C THR A 182 -4.69 1.02 11.64
N TRP A 183 -3.66 0.17 11.66
CA TRP A 183 -2.28 0.59 11.94
C TRP A 183 -1.74 1.55 10.88
N ASN A 184 -1.98 1.27 9.61
CA ASN A 184 -1.57 2.12 8.50
C ASN A 184 -2.27 3.48 8.58
N LEU A 185 -3.57 3.52 8.90
CA LEU A 185 -4.31 4.78 9.08
C LEU A 185 -3.75 5.59 10.25
N LEU A 186 -3.45 4.94 11.38
CA LEU A 186 -2.87 5.60 12.55
C LEU A 186 -1.48 6.18 12.23
N ALA A 187 -0.64 5.42 11.53
CA ALA A 187 0.69 5.86 11.13
C ALA A 187 0.62 7.02 10.12
N ALA A 188 -0.29 6.95 9.14
CA ALA A 188 -0.54 8.03 8.19
C ALA A 188 -1.06 9.30 8.88
N ALA A 189 -2.00 9.16 9.82
CA ALA A 189 -2.50 10.28 10.62
C ALA A 189 -1.39 10.89 11.50
N GLY A 190 -0.53 10.06 12.09
CA GLY A 190 0.62 10.50 12.87
C GLY A 190 1.63 11.27 12.03
N SER A 191 1.90 10.82 10.81
CA SER A 191 2.77 11.52 9.84
C SER A 191 2.16 12.84 9.35
N ALA A 192 0.87 12.84 9.00
CA ALA A 192 0.16 14.06 8.60
C ALA A 192 0.09 15.09 9.75
N GLY A 193 -0.04 14.61 10.98
CA GLY A 193 -0.02 15.44 12.19
C GLY A 193 1.38 15.91 12.58
N GLN A 194 2.45 15.34 12.01
CA GLN A 194 3.84 15.59 12.41
C GLN A 194 4.02 15.51 13.94
N ILE A 195 3.38 14.53 14.58
CA ILE A 195 3.25 14.49 16.05
C ILE A 195 4.60 14.62 16.76
N PRO A 196 5.60 13.75 16.51
CA PRO A 196 6.90 13.86 17.17
C PRO A 196 7.68 15.14 16.79
N GLU A 197 7.56 15.63 15.57
CA GLU A 197 8.24 16.84 15.10
C GLU A 197 7.65 18.11 15.76
N ARG A 198 6.33 18.18 15.88
CA ARG A 198 5.62 19.31 16.54
C ARG A 198 5.85 19.36 18.04
N LEU A 199 6.15 18.23 18.67
CA LEU A 199 6.53 18.18 20.07
C LEU A 199 7.96 18.69 20.31
N GLY A 200 8.72 19.00 19.26
CA GLY A 200 10.08 19.55 19.35
C GLY A 200 11.13 18.55 19.84
N VAL A 201 10.76 17.28 19.99
CA VAL A 201 11.60 16.23 20.60
C VAL A 201 12.75 15.80 19.68
N VAL A 202 12.64 16.05 18.36
CA VAL A 202 13.45 15.33 17.35
C VAL A 202 14.22 16.24 16.38
N GLY A 203 14.38 17.53 16.71
CA GLY A 203 15.16 18.48 15.90
C GLY A 203 14.65 18.57 14.45
N HIS A 204 15.57 18.58 13.47
CA HIS A 204 15.26 18.64 12.03
C HIS A 204 14.91 17.27 11.39
N TRP A 205 14.64 16.25 12.19
CA TRP A 205 14.34 14.91 11.67
C TRP A 205 12.85 14.80 11.31
N HIS A 206 12.53 13.82 10.46
CA HIS A 206 11.15 13.48 10.07
C HIS A 206 10.74 12.06 10.54
N PRO A 207 10.86 11.76 11.84
CA PRO A 207 10.60 10.42 12.39
C PRO A 207 9.17 9.92 12.14
N SER A 208 8.17 10.80 12.06
CA SER A 208 6.79 10.40 11.77
C SER A 208 6.65 9.86 10.34
N LEU A 209 7.40 10.42 9.39
CA LEU A 209 7.45 9.95 8.02
C LEU A 209 8.15 8.59 7.94
N TYR A 210 9.29 8.42 8.62
CA TYR A 210 9.98 7.12 8.64
C TYR A 210 9.10 6.04 9.29
N ALA A 211 8.45 6.37 10.41
CA ALA A 211 7.56 5.47 11.11
C ALA A 211 6.37 5.05 10.23
N MET A 212 5.77 5.99 9.48
CA MET A 212 4.71 5.66 8.52
C MET A 212 5.16 4.64 7.47
N HIS A 213 6.29 4.90 6.81
CA HIS A 213 6.84 3.99 5.81
C HIS A 213 7.20 2.62 6.39
N LEU A 214 7.82 2.60 7.58
CA LEU A 214 8.15 1.37 8.28
C LEU A 214 6.89 0.55 8.64
N VAL A 215 5.84 1.22 9.15
CA VAL A 215 4.57 0.56 9.47
C VAL A 215 3.93 -0.02 8.22
N PHE A 216 3.98 0.67 7.08
CA PHE A 216 3.42 0.15 5.83
C PHE A 216 4.17 -1.09 5.33
N ILE A 217 5.51 -1.09 5.39
CA ILE A 217 6.33 -2.26 5.05
C ILE A 217 6.06 -3.40 6.02
N TRP A 218 6.09 -3.14 7.32
CA TRP A 218 5.82 -4.14 8.34
C TRP A 218 4.44 -4.77 8.19
N SER A 219 3.41 -3.95 7.95
CA SER A 219 2.05 -4.38 7.66
C SER A 219 2.01 -5.27 6.41
N SER A 220 2.75 -4.91 5.35
CA SER A 220 2.83 -5.71 4.12
C SER A 220 3.52 -7.05 4.38
N ILE A 221 4.65 -7.08 5.08
CA ILE A 221 5.38 -8.30 5.44
C ILE A 221 4.50 -9.23 6.29
N SER A 222 3.85 -8.67 7.31
CA SER A 222 2.98 -9.43 8.21
C SER A 222 1.76 -10.01 7.48
N TYR A 223 1.18 -9.24 6.55
CA TYR A 223 0.05 -9.70 5.75
C TYR A 223 0.46 -10.73 4.69
N ALA A 224 1.67 -10.61 4.12
CA ALA A 224 2.18 -11.54 3.12
C ALA A 224 2.26 -12.98 3.62
N GLN A 225 2.53 -13.19 4.92
CA GLN A 225 2.52 -14.53 5.53
C GLN A 225 1.14 -15.18 5.45
N GLU A 226 0.07 -14.46 5.78
CA GLU A 226 -1.28 -14.99 5.67
C GLU A 226 -1.73 -15.15 4.20
N VAL A 227 -1.25 -14.28 3.31
CA VAL A 227 -1.50 -14.39 1.86
C VAL A 227 -0.84 -15.66 1.31
N TRP A 228 0.34 -16.02 1.83
CA TRP A 228 1.00 -17.28 1.52
C TRP A 228 0.19 -18.47 2.01
N ASP A 229 -0.29 -18.44 3.26
CA ASP A 229 -1.07 -19.52 3.87
C ASP A 229 -2.40 -19.80 3.17
N MET A 230 -2.95 -18.81 2.43
CA MET A 230 -4.12 -19.02 1.58
C MET A 230 -3.88 -20.06 0.47
N VAL A 231 -2.62 -20.26 0.07
CA VAL A 231 -2.22 -21.17 -1.03
C VAL A 231 -1.97 -22.59 -0.55
N LEU A 232 -1.61 -22.76 0.72
CA LEU A 232 -1.56 -24.06 1.41
C LEU A 232 -2.95 -24.71 1.47
#